data_AF-A0A8T5UNW1-F1
#
_entry.id   AF-A0A8T5UNW1-F1
#
_cell.length_a   1.000
_cell.length_b   1.000
_cell.length_c   1.000
_cell.angle_alpha   90.00
_cell.angle_beta   90.00
_cell.angle_gamma   90.00
#
_symmetry.space_group_name_H-M   'P 1'
#
loop_
_entity.id
_entity.type
_entity.pdbx_description
1 polymer ?
#
loop_
_entity_poly.entity_id
_entity_poly.type
_entity_poly.pdbx_seq_one_letter_code
_entity_poly.pdbx_strand_id
1 'polypeptide(L)'
;MEDQQKFAGYGSFSNKIRNENKIVIGERAGFQDLLWGFGIRNAIKSGFIAANNILEGNDSENYYKTVEKYFRPKFNAGIVNRFIWEKFASSNYSLILNRIYKSKDPLKYLYSFHNFNLFQKVTYPLALFYMKHRYSNLKL
;
A
#
# COMPACT_ATOMS: atom_id res chain seq x y z
N MET A 1 8.58 18.96 30.43
CA MET A 1 8.49 17.63 29.81
C MET A 1 8.48 17.88 28.32
N GLU A 2 9.59 17.55 27.69
CA GLU A 2 9.83 17.77 26.25
C GLU A 2 8.82 16.91 25.47
N ASP A 3 8.13 17.57 24.54
CA ASP A 3 7.11 16.98 23.69
C ASP A 3 7.78 15.86 22.88
N GLN A 4 7.54 14.60 23.26
CA GLN A 4 8.10 13.45 22.56
C GLN A 4 7.54 13.48 21.14
N GLN A 5 8.32 14.04 20.22
CA GLN A 5 8.00 14.08 18.80
C GLN A 5 7.73 12.64 18.39
N LYS A 6 6.45 12.33 18.10
CA LYS A 6 6.04 10.98 17.72
C LYS A 6 6.92 10.55 16.56
N PHE A 7 7.84 9.62 16.82
CA PHE A 7 8.72 9.02 15.84
C PHE A 7 7.88 8.09 14.96
N ALA A 8 7.06 8.70 14.10
CA ALA A 8 6.34 8.03 13.05
C ALA A 8 6.92 8.56 11.75
N GLY A 9 7.74 7.74 11.07
CA GLY A 9 8.28 8.08 9.76
C GLY A 9 7.12 8.34 8.79
N TYR A 10 7.14 9.50 8.13
CA TYR A 10 6.25 9.75 7.01
C TYR A 10 6.72 8.88 5.84
N GLY A 11 6.07 7.73 5.65
CA GLY A 11 6.30 6.88 4.50
C GLY A 11 5.98 7.63 3.20
N SER A 12 6.74 7.34 2.14
CA SER A 12 6.42 7.85 0.81
C SER A 12 5.31 6.99 0.21
N PHE A 13 4.12 7.57 0.02
CA PHE A 13 3.00 6.92 -0.67
C PHE A 13 2.62 7.73 -1.91
N SER A 14 2.70 7.10 -3.08
CA SER A 14 2.38 7.75 -4.35
C SER A 14 1.68 6.76 -5.28
N ASN A 15 0.53 7.16 -5.82
CA ASN A 15 -0.13 6.50 -6.95
C ASN A 15 0.50 6.91 -8.29
N LYS A 16 1.32 7.97 -8.32
CA LYS A 16 2.09 8.37 -9.49
C LYS A 16 3.45 7.68 -9.44
N ILE A 17 3.52 6.51 -10.07
CA ILE A 17 4.73 5.74 -10.23
C ILE A 17 5.44 6.22 -11.51
N ARG A 18 6.01 7.44 -11.52
CA ARG A 18 6.77 7.88 -12.71
C ARG A 18 7.83 8.92 -12.39
N ASN A 19 9.05 8.61 -12.81
CA ASN A 19 10.10 9.57 -13.08
C ASN A 19 10.62 9.23 -14.47
N GLU A 20 10.43 10.13 -15.44
CA GLU A 20 10.45 9.75 -16.87
C GLU A 20 11.81 9.24 -17.36
N ASN A 21 12.90 9.46 -16.61
CA ASN A 21 14.25 9.03 -16.96
C ASN A 21 14.98 8.21 -15.88
N LYS A 22 14.31 7.77 -14.81
CA LYS A 22 14.96 7.03 -13.71
C LYS A 22 14.08 5.94 -13.16
N ILE A 23 14.59 4.71 -13.06
CA ILE A 23 13.95 3.64 -12.31
C ILE A 23 14.07 3.94 -10.82
N VAL A 24 12.94 3.95 -10.12
CA VAL A 24 12.87 4.15 -8.67
C VAL A 24 12.19 2.92 -8.08
N ILE A 25 12.77 2.37 -7.01
CA ILE A 25 12.32 1.14 -6.34
C ILE A 25 11.96 1.39 -4.87
N GLY A 26 11.26 0.43 -4.26
CA GLY A 26 10.97 0.39 -2.82
C GLY A 26 10.14 1.57 -2.31
N GLU A 27 10.42 1.97 -1.06
CA GLU A 27 9.71 3.06 -0.38
C GLU A 27 9.80 4.36 -1.16
N ARG A 28 10.96 4.67 -1.73
CA ARG A 28 11.13 5.87 -2.56
C ARG A 28 10.18 5.90 -3.76
N ALA A 29 9.79 4.73 -4.29
CA ALA A 29 8.84 4.60 -5.38
C ALA A 29 7.37 4.64 -4.94
N GLY A 30 7.09 4.65 -3.63
CA GLY A 30 5.74 4.63 -3.11
C GLY A 30 5.19 3.25 -2.77
N PHE A 31 6.01 2.19 -2.82
CA PHE A 31 5.51 0.80 -2.73
C PHE A 31 5.30 0.28 -1.30
N GLN A 32 5.12 1.16 -0.32
CA GLN A 32 4.74 0.75 1.03
C GLN A 32 3.24 0.42 1.13
N ASP A 33 2.90 -0.52 2.01
CA ASP A 33 1.51 -0.78 2.39
C ASP A 33 0.93 0.38 3.22
N LEU A 34 -0.28 0.84 2.89
CA LEU A 34 -0.91 2.00 3.55
C LEU A 34 -1.51 1.67 4.94
N LEU A 35 -1.68 0.40 5.30
CA LEU A 35 -2.28 0.03 6.57
C LEU A 35 -1.20 -0.04 7.67
N TRP A 36 -0.15 -0.82 7.43
CA TRP A 36 0.91 -1.14 8.39
C TRP A 36 2.25 -0.47 8.10
N GLY A 37 2.43 0.15 6.93
CA GLY A 37 3.69 0.76 6.52
C GLY A 37 4.76 -0.26 6.07
N PHE A 38 4.42 -1.54 5.92
CA PHE A 38 5.38 -2.55 5.49
C PHE A 38 5.78 -2.35 4.01
N GLY A 39 7.08 -2.20 3.76
CA GLY A 39 7.63 -1.97 2.43
C GLY A 39 8.64 -3.01 1.96
N ILE A 40 9.24 -3.81 2.86
CA ILE A 40 10.44 -4.61 2.56
C ILE A 40 10.20 -5.60 1.40
N ARG A 41 9.12 -6.38 1.44
CA ARG A 41 8.79 -7.33 0.36
C ARG A 41 8.59 -6.63 -0.98
N ASN A 42 7.94 -5.46 -0.95
CA ASN A 42 7.68 -4.68 -2.15
C ASN A 42 8.96 -4.03 -2.68
N ALA A 43 9.87 -3.59 -1.81
CA ALA A 43 11.19 -3.10 -2.18
C ALA A 43 12.01 -4.17 -2.89
N ILE A 44 12.12 -5.37 -2.31
CA ILE A 44 12.81 -6.50 -2.95
C ILE A 44 12.18 -6.82 -4.30
N LYS A 45 10.84 -6.91 -4.38
CA LYS A 45 10.15 -7.25 -5.63
C LYS A 45 10.34 -6.19 -6.71
N SER A 46 10.27 -4.91 -6.35
CA SER A 46 10.50 -3.81 -7.27
C SER A 46 11.95 -3.73 -7.74
N GLY A 47 12.92 -4.08 -6.89
CA GLY A 47 14.34 -4.21 -7.25
C GLY A 47 14.58 -5.36 -8.23
N PHE A 48 13.94 -6.51 -8.00
CA PHE A 48 14.01 -7.65 -8.93
C PHE A 48 13.47 -7.30 -10.33
N ILE A 49 12.30 -6.63 -10.40
CA ILE A 49 11.73 -6.18 -11.67
C ILE A 49 12.64 -5.15 -12.35
N ALA A 50 13.23 -4.22 -11.58
CA ALA A 50 14.18 -3.24 -12.09
C ALA A 50 15.43 -3.90 -12.68
N ALA A 51 16.01 -4.88 -11.98
CA ALA A 51 17.19 -5.61 -12.44
C ALA A 51 16.92 -6.32 -13.77
N ASN A 52 15.81 -7.06 -13.89
CA ASN A 52 15.45 -7.72 -15.14
C ASN A 52 15.22 -6.71 -16.27
N ASN A 53 14.53 -5.60 -16.01
CA ASN A 53 14.31 -4.56 -17.00
C ASN A 53 15.61 -3.99 -17.56
N ILE A 54 16.60 -3.76 -16.69
CA ILE A 54 17.93 -3.26 -17.06
C ILE A 54 18.69 -4.31 -17.88
N LEU A 55 18.69 -5.58 -17.43
CA LEU A 55 19.41 -6.66 -18.11
C LEU A 55 18.84 -6.97 -19.51
N GLU A 56 17.53 -6.80 -19.70
CA GLU A 56 16.87 -6.96 -21.00
C GLU A 56 17.04 -5.74 -21.93
N GLY A 57 17.70 -4.66 -21.47
CA GLY A 57 17.88 -3.43 -22.27
C GLY A 57 16.59 -2.64 -22.49
N ASN A 58 15.55 -2.88 -21.68
CA ASN A 58 14.27 -2.20 -21.78
C ASN A 58 14.34 -0.77 -21.22
N ASP A 59 13.47 0.10 -21.72
CA ASP A 59 13.33 1.45 -21.17
C ASP A 59 12.67 1.47 -19.78
N SER A 60 12.68 2.64 -19.12
CA SER A 60 12.03 2.81 -17.82
C SER A 60 10.50 2.71 -17.89
N GLU A 61 9.90 2.93 -19.06
CA GLU A 61 8.46 2.83 -19.25
C GLU A 61 7.98 1.38 -19.12
N ASN A 62 8.75 0.43 -19.66
CA ASN A 62 8.48 -1.00 -19.49
C ASN A 62 8.49 -1.41 -18.01
N TYR A 63 9.51 -0.96 -17.26
CA TYR A 63 9.58 -1.15 -15.81
C TYR A 63 8.29 -0.65 -15.14
N TYR A 64 7.89 0.59 -15.43
CA TYR A 64 6.74 1.23 -14.79
C TYR A 64 5.42 0.50 -15.12
N LYS A 65 5.23 0.03 -16.35
CA LYS A 65 4.09 -0.83 -16.72
C LYS A 65 4.04 -2.12 -15.91
N THR A 66 5.18 -2.80 -15.74
CA THR A 66 5.25 -4.07 -14.99
C THR A 66 4.94 -3.86 -13.51
N VAL A 67 5.56 -2.86 -12.88
CA VAL A 67 5.34 -2.58 -11.45
C VAL A 67 3.94 -2.05 -11.18
N GLU A 68 3.37 -1.22 -12.07
CA GLU A 68 2.01 -0.73 -11.91
C GLU A 68 1.01 -1.89 -11.91
N LYS A 69 1.15 -2.84 -12.84
CA LYS A 69 0.31 -4.05 -12.88
C LYS A 69 0.38 -4.85 -11.58
N TYR A 70 1.55 -4.89 -10.95
CA TYR A 70 1.76 -5.66 -9.72
C TYR A 70 1.32 -4.92 -8.45
N PHE A 71 1.64 -3.63 -8.31
CA PHE A 71 1.43 -2.87 -7.07
C PHE A 71 0.11 -2.11 -7.04
N ARG A 72 -0.47 -1.69 -8.18
CA ARG A 72 -1.73 -0.92 -8.19
C ARG A 72 -2.87 -1.62 -7.45
N PRO A 73 -3.12 -2.93 -7.64
CA PRO A 73 -4.15 -3.61 -6.86
C PRO A 73 -3.86 -3.58 -5.35
N LYS A 74 -2.61 -3.81 -4.95
CA LYS A 74 -2.21 -3.80 -3.53
C LYS A 74 -2.35 -2.42 -2.90
N PHE A 75 -2.00 -1.38 -3.66
CA PHE A 75 -2.16 -0.01 -3.23
C PHE A 75 -3.63 0.33 -3.00
N ASN A 76 -4.50 -0.04 -3.94
CA ASN A 76 -5.95 0.16 -3.82
C ASN A 76 -6.54 -0.60 -2.62
N ALA A 77 -6.08 -1.84 -2.39
CA ALA A 77 -6.45 -2.61 -1.20
C ALA A 77 -5.99 -1.89 0.07
N GLY A 78 -4.77 -1.35 0.09
CA GLY A 78 -4.21 -0.55 1.18
C GLY A 78 -5.05 0.70 1.50
N ILE A 79 -5.52 1.43 0.49
CA ILE A 79 -6.44 2.58 0.65
C ILE A 79 -7.71 2.15 1.40
N VAL A 80 -8.33 1.05 0.96
CA VAL A 80 -9.57 0.55 1.57
C VAL A 80 -9.31 0.06 3.00
N ASN A 81 -8.23 -0.68 3.20
CA ASN A 81 -7.86 -1.19 4.52
C ASN A 81 -7.63 -0.03 5.50
N ARG A 82 -6.89 1.01 5.08
CA ARG A 82 -6.62 2.18 5.90
C ARG A 82 -7.90 2.95 6.23
N PHE A 83 -8.79 3.11 5.25
CA PHE A 83 -10.10 3.70 5.47
C PHE A 83 -10.92 2.93 6.51
N ILE A 84 -11.03 1.60 6.37
CA ILE A 84 -11.78 0.76 7.32
C ILE A 84 -11.15 0.82 8.71
N TRP A 85 -9.83 0.79 8.77
CA TRP A 85 -9.08 0.89 10.01
C TRP A 85 -9.40 2.19 10.75
N GLU A 86 -9.27 3.32 10.07
CA GLU A 86 -9.53 4.63 10.67
C GLU A 86 -10.98 4.81 11.10
N LYS A 87 -11.94 4.34 10.29
CA LYS A 87 -13.36 4.54 10.57
C LYS A 87 -13.93 3.60 11.61
N PHE A 88 -13.49 2.35 11.66
CA PHE A 88 -14.17 1.30 12.42
C PHE A 88 -13.30 0.60 13.45
N ALA A 89 -11.98 0.54 13.25
CA ALA A 89 -11.09 -0.26 14.09
C ALA A 89 -10.25 0.56 15.07
N SER A 90 -9.90 1.79 14.69
CA SER A 90 -9.06 2.68 15.50
C SER A 90 -9.67 2.98 16.88
N SER A 91 -11.00 3.00 16.96
CA SER A 91 -11.76 3.20 18.20
C SER A 91 -12.12 1.90 18.93
N ASN A 92 -12.11 0.75 18.25
CA ASN A 92 -12.44 -0.54 18.85
C ASN A 92 -11.79 -1.73 18.12
N TYR A 93 -10.56 -2.06 18.53
CA TYR A 93 -9.76 -3.14 17.96
C TYR A 93 -10.38 -4.53 18.16
N SER A 94 -11.24 -4.70 19.17
CA SER A 94 -11.82 -6.00 19.53
C SER A 94 -12.63 -6.61 18.39
N LEU A 95 -13.26 -5.79 17.52
CA LEU A 95 -14.06 -6.28 16.40
C LEU A 95 -13.19 -7.00 15.35
N ILE A 96 -12.04 -6.41 15.01
CA ILE A 96 -11.10 -7.03 14.06
C ILE A 96 -10.44 -8.25 14.69
N LEU A 97 -9.96 -8.13 15.94
CA LEU A 97 -9.31 -9.23 16.65
C LEU A 97 -10.25 -10.43 16.82
N ASN A 98 -11.52 -10.20 17.19
CA ASN A 98 -12.51 -11.27 17.32
C ASN A 98 -12.80 -11.96 15.97
N ARG A 99 -12.79 -11.21 14.85
CA ARG A 99 -12.94 -11.81 13.52
C ARG A 99 -11.74 -12.63 13.11
N ILE A 100 -10.52 -12.16 13.40
CA ILE A 100 -9.28 -12.91 13.16
C ILE A 100 -9.28 -14.20 13.99
N TYR A 101 -9.57 -14.08 15.29
CA TYR A 101 -9.59 -15.21 16.24
C TYR A 101 -10.61 -16.29 15.85
N LYS A 102 -11.81 -15.88 15.41
CA LYS A 102 -12.86 -16.82 14.97
C LYS A 102 -12.62 -17.41 13.57
N SER A 103 -11.63 -16.92 12.83
CA SER A 103 -11.33 -17.45 11.50
C SER A 103 -10.64 -18.81 11.62
N LYS A 104 -11.00 -19.75 10.72
CA LYS A 104 -10.37 -21.08 10.66
C LYS A 104 -8.87 -21.01 10.35
N ASP A 105 -8.44 -19.96 9.66
CA ASP A 105 -7.06 -19.70 9.29
C ASP A 105 -6.78 -18.18 9.40
N PRO A 106 -6.29 -17.72 10.56
CA PRO A 106 -5.98 -16.31 10.83
C PRO A 106 -4.96 -15.72 9.86
N LEU A 107 -3.97 -16.51 9.44
CA LEU A 107 -2.93 -16.06 8.52
C LEU A 107 -3.49 -15.83 7.12
N LYS A 108 -4.33 -16.74 6.64
CA LYS A 108 -5.03 -16.58 5.35
C LYS A 108 -6.02 -15.41 5.40
N TYR A 109 -6.70 -15.21 6.52
CA TYR A 109 -7.57 -14.06 6.72
C TYR A 109 -6.77 -12.74 6.65
N LEU A 110 -5.65 -12.65 7.35
CA LEU A 110 -4.75 -11.48 7.27
C LEU A 110 -4.20 -11.28 5.86
N TYR A 111 -3.81 -12.35 5.17
CA TYR A 111 -3.32 -12.28 3.79
C TYR A 111 -4.38 -11.72 2.84
N SER A 112 -5.66 -12.00 3.07
CA SER A 112 -6.76 -11.51 2.23
C SER A 112 -6.85 -9.99 2.17
N PHE A 113 -6.35 -9.27 3.19
CA PHE A 113 -6.31 -7.81 3.20
C PHE A 113 -5.45 -7.25 2.06
N HIS A 114 -4.46 -7.99 1.57
CA HIS A 114 -3.54 -7.52 0.53
C HIS A 114 -4.01 -7.84 -0.91
N ASN A 115 -5.10 -8.59 -1.07
CA ASN A 115 -5.65 -8.94 -2.38
C ASN A 115 -6.88 -8.08 -2.65
N PHE A 116 -6.80 -7.16 -3.63
CA PHE A 116 -7.88 -6.23 -4.01
C PHE A 116 -9.18 -6.96 -4.42
N ASN A 117 -9.93 -7.38 -3.41
CA ASN A 117 -11.06 -8.30 -3.53
C ASN A 117 -12.34 -7.55 -3.88
N LEU A 118 -13.42 -8.29 -4.13
CA LEU A 118 -14.68 -7.70 -4.62
C LEU A 118 -15.26 -6.67 -3.65
N PHE A 119 -15.22 -6.96 -2.35
CA PHE A 119 -15.63 -6.02 -1.31
C PHE A 119 -14.78 -4.74 -1.36
N GLN A 120 -13.45 -4.88 -1.42
CA GLN A 120 -12.56 -3.74 -1.52
C GLN A 120 -12.80 -2.91 -2.79
N LYS A 121 -13.11 -3.53 -3.93
CA LYS A 121 -13.46 -2.82 -5.18
C LYS A 121 -14.69 -1.95 -5.03
N VAL A 122 -15.72 -2.43 -4.35
CA VAL A 122 -16.96 -1.67 -4.10
C VAL A 122 -16.72 -0.54 -3.09
N THR A 123 -15.91 -0.78 -2.05
CA THR A 123 -15.58 0.24 -1.04
C THR A 123 -14.57 1.26 -1.52
N TYR A 124 -13.74 0.93 -2.52
CA TYR A 124 -12.66 1.76 -3.04
C TYR A 124 -13.03 3.19 -3.39
N PRO A 125 -14.09 3.51 -4.15
CA PRO A 125 -14.41 4.90 -4.50
C PRO A 125 -14.65 5.78 -3.26
N LEU A 126 -15.39 5.26 -2.27
CA LEU A 126 -15.64 5.96 -1.02
C LEU A 126 -14.35 6.12 -0.20
N ALA A 127 -13.57 5.04 -0.09
CA ALA A 127 -12.30 5.04 0.62
C ALA A 127 -11.31 6.04 0.01
N LEU A 128 -11.21 6.08 -1.33
CA LEU A 128 -10.34 7.01 -2.06
C LEU A 128 -10.76 8.46 -1.82
N PHE A 129 -12.06 8.76 -1.88
CA PHE A 129 -12.58 10.09 -1.60
C PHE A 129 -12.21 10.55 -0.17
N TYR A 130 -12.49 9.72 0.82
CA TYR A 130 -12.15 10.00 2.22
C TYR A 130 -10.64 10.21 2.40
N MET A 131 -9.82 9.31 1.83
CA MET A 131 -8.37 9.37 1.98
C MET A 131 -7.77 10.61 1.31
N LYS A 132 -8.27 11.03 0.15
CA LYS A 132 -7.85 12.28 -0.52
C LYS A 132 -8.17 13.51 0.32
N HIS A 133 -9.34 13.53 0.95
CA HIS A 133 -9.73 14.65 1.81
C HIS A 133 -8.92 14.69 3.11
N ARG A 134 -8.65 13.53 3.72
CA ARG A 134 -7.91 13.42 4.99
C ARG A 134 -6.41 13.63 4.82
N TYR A 135 -5.84 13.14 3.72
CA TYR A 135 -4.41 13.13 3.45
C TYR A 135 -4.08 13.88 2.15
N SER A 136 -4.30 15.19 2.15
CA SER A 136 -4.00 16.07 1.01
C SER A 136 -2.53 16.02 0.55
N ASN A 137 -1.61 15.65 1.45
CA ASN A 137 -0.18 15.55 1.17
C ASN A 137 0.20 14.24 0.45
N LEU A 138 -0.66 13.21 0.47
CA LEU A 138 -0.39 11.96 -0.23
C LEU A 138 -0.85 12.08 -1.69
N LYS A 139 0.00 11.64 -2.63
CA LYS A 139 -0.32 11.64 -4.06
C LYS A 139 -1.22 10.45 -4.40
N LEU A 140 -2.47 10.46 -3.93
CA LEU A 140 -3.47 9.39 -4.10
C LEU A 140 -4.32 9.54 -5.37
#